data_AF-A0A0G1W285-F1
#
_entry.id   AF-A0A0G1W285-F1
#
_cell.length_a   1.000
_cell.length_b   1.000
_cell.length_c   1.000
_cell.angle_alpha   90.00
_cell.angle_beta   90.00
_cell.angle_gamma   90.00
#
_symmetry.space_group_name_H-M   'P 1'
#
loop_
_entity.id
_entity.type
_entity.pdbx_description
1 polymer ?
#
loop_
_entity_poly.entity_id
_entity_poly.type
_entity_poly.pdbx_seq_one_letter_code
_entity_poly.pdbx_strand_id
1 'polypeptide(L)' 'MAGITLAQAQAQLTAWLAASVALASGKSFSTGGKQVTLADTQEQVKFWDGKVKELTAGGRQVKGITPCN' A
#
# COMPACT_ATOMS: atom_id res chain seq x y z
N MET A 1 -8.60 -17.52 -4.77
CA MET A 1 -7.75 -16.46 -5.34
C MET A 1 -6.81 -16.01 -4.23
N ALA A 2 -5.49 -16.15 -4.39
CA ALA A 2 -4.55 -15.71 -3.37
C ALA A 2 -4.66 -14.19 -3.22
N GLY A 3 -5.36 -13.73 -2.18
CA GLY A 3 -5.39 -12.32 -1.83
C GLY A 3 -3.99 -11.86 -1.44
N ILE A 4 -3.73 -10.55 -1.54
CA ILE A 4 -2.53 -9.93 -0.98
C ILE A 4 -2.41 -10.28 0.50
N THR A 5 -1.19 -10.54 0.97
CA THR A 5 -0.94 -10.76 2.40
C THR A 5 -0.97 -9.43 3.16
N LEU A 6 -1.21 -9.48 4.48
CA LEU A 6 -1.14 -8.28 5.34
C LEU A 6 0.22 -7.58 5.19
N ALA A 7 1.31 -8.34 5.17
CA ALA A 7 2.67 -7.81 4.99
C ALA A 7 2.83 -7.08 3.65
N GLN A 8 2.29 -7.62 2.54
CA GLN A 8 2.30 -6.95 1.25
C GLN A 8 1.46 -5.67 1.26
N ALA A 9 0.26 -5.71 1.86
CA ALA A 9 -0.59 -4.53 1.96
C ALA A 9 0.08 -3.40 2.77
N GLN A 10 0.77 -3.75 3.85
CA GLN A 10 1.46 -2.81 4.73
C GLN A 10 2.75 -2.25 4.09
N ALA A 11 3.48 -3.07 3.33
CA ALA A 11 4.60 -2.61 2.50
C ALA A 11 4.12 -1.59 1.47
N GLN A 12 2.98 -1.84 0.83
CA GLN A 12 2.43 -0.93 -0.18
C GLN A 12 1.89 0.36 0.42
N LEU A 13 1.22 0.30 1.57
CA LEU A 13 0.83 1.49 2.33
C LEU A 13 2.06 2.38 2.63
N THR A 14 3.16 1.78 3.08
CA THR A 14 4.39 2.49 3.40
C THR A 14 5.01 3.15 2.17
N ALA A 15 5.05 2.43 1.04
CA ALA A 15 5.53 2.96 -0.23
C ALA A 15 4.70 4.16 -0.71
N TRP A 16 3.36 4.07 -0.61
CA TRP A 16 2.46 5.17 -0.99
C TRP A 16 2.54 6.37 -0.04
N LEU A 17 2.75 6.14 1.26
CA LEU A 17 3.01 7.23 2.22
C LEU A 17 4.30 7.97 1.88
N ALA A 18 5.39 7.25 1.61
CA ALA A 18 6.65 7.87 1.19
C ALA A 18 6.50 8.64 -0.13
N ALA A 19 5.77 8.09 -1.10
CA ALA A 19 5.45 8.77 -2.35
C ALA A 19 4.62 10.04 -2.11
N SER A 20 3.64 10.00 -1.22
CA SER A 20 2.81 11.17 -0.87
C SER A 20 3.62 12.30 -0.24
N VAL A 21 4.62 11.98 0.60
CA VAL A 21 5.55 12.96 1.19
C VAL A 21 6.46 13.56 0.11
N ALA A 22 6.96 12.75 -0.82
CA ALA A 22 7.76 13.23 -1.94
C ALA A 22 6.96 14.16 -2.87
N LEU A 23 5.71 13.82 -3.16
CA LEU A 23 4.77 14.65 -3.92
C LEU A 23 4.40 15.94 -3.18
N ALA A 24 4.17 15.86 -1.86
CA ALA A 24 3.93 17.02 -1.00
C ALA A 24 5.12 17.98 -0.96
N SER A 25 6.34 17.43 -1.08
CA SER A 25 7.57 18.21 -1.21
C SER A 25 7.75 18.83 -2.62
N GLY A 26 6.76 18.70 -3.50
CA GLY A 26 6.75 19.30 -4.84
C GLY A 26 7.33 18.42 -5.95
N LYS A 27 7.63 17.15 -5.69
CA LYS A 27 8.10 16.21 -6.74
C LYS A 27 6.92 15.57 -7.43
N SER A 28 6.41 16.19 -8.50
CA SER A 28 5.41 15.57 -9.38
C SER A 28 6.05 14.43 -10.18
N PHE A 29 5.56 13.21 -9.97
CA PHE A 29 6.00 12.03 -10.73
C PHE A 29 4.99 11.76 -11.85
N SER A 30 5.44 11.93 -13.09
CA SER A 30 4.70 11.50 -14.28
C SER A 30 5.13 10.09 -14.63
N THR A 31 4.28 9.10 -14.38
CA THR A 31 4.56 7.71 -14.76
C THR A 31 3.76 7.39 -16.02
N GLY A 32 4.47 7.23 -17.15
CA GLY A 32 3.86 6.77 -18.41
C GLY A 32 2.75 7.66 -18.98
N GLY A 33 2.88 8.98 -18.84
CA GLY A 33 1.90 9.96 -19.35
C GLY A 33 0.72 10.23 -18.42
N LYS A 34 0.61 9.53 -17.28
CA LYS A 34 -0.31 9.89 -16.21
C LYS A 34 0.43 10.64 -15.12
N GLN A 35 -0.07 11.83 -14.79
CA GLN A 35 0.48 12.64 -13.71
C GLN A 35 -0.06 12.06 -12.40
N VAL A 36 0.81 11.42 -11.61
CA VAL A 36 0.42 10.99 -10.26
C VAL A 36 0.39 12.23 -9.41
N THR A 37 -0.80 12.59 -8.94
CA THR A 37 -1.00 13.74 -8.06
C THR A 37 -1.09 13.28 -6.61
N LEU A 38 -0.92 14.24 -5.71
CA LEU A 38 -1.05 14.00 -4.27
C LEU A 38 -2.43 13.42 -3.91
N ALA A 39 -3.49 13.86 -4.60
CA ALA A 39 -4.84 13.33 -4.46
C ALA A 39 -4.91 11.82 -4.79
N ASP A 40 -4.32 11.40 -5.90
CA ASP A 40 -4.28 9.99 -6.33
C ASP A 40 -3.57 9.12 -5.29
N THR A 41 -2.43 9.60 -4.77
CA THR A 41 -1.72 8.88 -3.70
C THR A 41 -2.51 8.78 -2.39
N GLN A 42 -3.30 9.79 -2.04
CA GLN A 42 -4.17 9.72 -0.86
C GLN A 42 -5.30 8.70 -1.04
N GLU A 43 -5.85 8.57 -2.24
CA GLU A 43 -6.84 7.54 -2.55
C GLU A 43 -6.24 6.14 -2.46
N GLN A 44 -5.03 5.94 -2.98
CA GLN A 44 -4.29 4.70 -2.83
C GLN A 44 -4.04 4.38 -1.35
N VAL A 45 -3.55 5.33 -0.56
CA VAL A 45 -3.32 5.13 0.89
C VAL A 45 -4.60 4.69 1.59
N LYS A 46 -5.75 5.34 1.33
CA LYS A 46 -7.04 4.95 1.92
C LYS A 46 -7.48 3.55 1.49
N PHE A 47 -7.27 3.20 0.22
CA PHE A 47 -7.58 1.87 -0.29
C PHE A 47 -6.75 0.79 0.39
N TRP A 48 -5.42 0.97 0.48
CA TRP A 48 -4.52 0.02 1.13
C TRP A 48 -4.74 -0.04 2.64
N ASP A 49 -5.05 1.08 3.30
CA ASP A 49 -5.43 1.12 4.72
C ASP A 49 -6.71 0.31 4.97
N GLY A 50 -7.72 0.50 4.12
CA GLY A 50 -8.95 -0.31 4.12
C GLY A 50 -8.65 -1.80 3.93
N LYS A 51 -7.77 -2.15 2.99
CA LYS A 51 -7.34 -3.54 2.76
C LYS A 51 -6.59 -4.11 3.96
N VAL A 52 -5.68 -3.35 4.58
CA VAL A 52 -4.98 -3.78 5.80
C VAL A 52 -5.97 -4.02 6.92
N LYS A 53 -6.95 -3.12 7.11
CA LYS A 53 -8.00 -3.29 8.13
C LYS A 53 -8.90 -4.49 7.84
N GLU A 54 -9.33 -4.69 6.60
CA GLU A 54 -10.10 -5.88 6.19
C GLU A 54 -9.33 -7.17 6.42
N LEU A 55 -8.04 -7.20 6.07
CA LEU A 55 -7.17 -8.37 6.27
C LEU A 55 -6.80 -8.57 7.74
N THR A 56 -6.77 -7.51 8.55
CA THR A 56 -6.53 -7.59 10.00
C THR A 56 -7.77 -8.05 10.74
N ALA A 57 -8.96 -7.56 10.34
CA ALA A 57 -10.23 -7.90 10.95
C ALA A 57 -10.79 -9.25 10.46
N GLY A 58 -10.59 -9.59 9.20
CA GLY A 58 -11.02 -10.85 8.57
C GLY A 58 -9.95 -11.94 8.56
N GLY A 59 -8.68 -11.60 8.82
CA GLY A 59 -7.56 -12.53 8.83
C GLY A 59 -7.34 -13.13 10.21
N ARG A 60 -7.91 -14.32 10.43
CA ARG A 60 -7.27 -15.32 11.29
C ARG A 60 -5.79 -15.36 10.90
N GLN A 61 -4.92 -14.97 11.84
CA GLN A 61 -3.47 -14.93 11.65
C GLN A 61 -3.02 -16.15 10.86
N VAL A 62 -2.57 -15.96 9.62
CA VAL A 62 -1.83 -17.01 8.92
C VAL A 62 -0.45 -17.01 9.56
N LYS A 63 -0.39 -17.62 10.75
CA LYS A 63 0.83 -17.96 11.47
C LYS A 63 1.49 -19.08 10.68
N GLY A 64 2.27 -18.72 9.66
CA GLY A 64 3.02 -19.70 8.89
C GLY A 64 3.35 -19.24 7.49
N ILE A 65 4.38 -18.42 7.37
CA ILE A 65 5.38 -18.55 6.29
C ILE A 65 6.69 -17.97 6.82
N THR A 66 7.29 -18.67 7.78
CA THR A 66 8.74 -18.58 7.95
C THR A 66 9.31 -19.51 6.87
N PRO A 67 9.98 -19.02 5.81
CA PRO A 67 10.79 -19.90 5.00
C PRO A 67 12.00 -20.30 5.84
N CYS A 68 11.94 -21.49 6.43
CA CYS A 68 13.14 -22.22 6.81
C CYS A 68 13.50 -23.14 5.63
N ASN A 69 14.37 -22.66 4.74
CA ASN A 69 15.48 -23.43 4.16
C ASN A 69 16.44 -22.50 3.42
#